data_AF-A0A0B7JIJ2-F1
#
_entry.id   AF-A0A0B7JIJ2-F1
#
_cell.length_a   1.000
_cell.length_b   1.000
_cell.length_c   1.000
_cell.angle_alpha   90.00
_cell.angle_beta   90.00
_cell.angle_gamma   90.00
#
_symmetry.space_group_name_H-M   'P 1'
#
loop_
_entity.id
_entity.type
_entity.pdbx_description
1 polymer ?
#
loop_
_entity_poly.entity_id
_entity_poly.type
_entity_poly.pdbx_seq_one_letter_code
_entity_poly.pdbx_strand_id
1 'polypeptide(L)'
;MDPITVFAILENCYKYGEWIVVFCESCKHADQELAERARKVESVWIRMKEQAQFMERIEPVMKPELRYDFKESLKVLERKLSVANANIQAVQQHEIALGPGGKKKIFQFQRWARKGKFAWEKETLDEIITDLDDWRDRFDPTWYLTMLNANPKIDEELRKAGLQASHQAHHARSASRGLDSRDG
;
A
#
# COMPACT_ATOMS: atom_id res chain seq x y z
N MET A 1 4.49 19.24 -17.49
CA MET A 1 3.95 18.71 -16.22
C MET A 1 4.72 19.40 -15.10
N ASP A 2 4.06 19.86 -14.03
CA ASP A 2 4.72 20.65 -12.98
C ASP A 2 5.30 19.73 -11.89
N PRO A 3 6.64 19.62 -11.76
CA PRO A 3 7.30 18.81 -10.73
C PRO A 3 6.91 19.21 -9.30
N ILE A 4 6.51 20.47 -9.11
CA ILE A 4 6.12 21.04 -7.81
C ILE A 4 4.93 20.27 -7.22
N THR A 5 4.03 19.70 -8.04
CA THR A 5 2.84 19.01 -7.53
C THR A 5 3.15 17.63 -6.94
N VAL A 6 4.05 16.85 -7.53
CA VAL A 6 4.37 15.48 -7.04
C VAL A 6 5.12 15.57 -5.72
N PHE A 7 6.10 16.48 -5.64
CA PHE A 7 6.85 16.75 -4.42
C PHE A 7 5.92 17.15 -3.26
N ALA A 8 4.99 18.08 -3.49
CA ALA A 8 4.05 18.51 -2.45
C ALA A 8 3.14 17.38 -1.94
N ILE A 9 2.66 16.52 -2.85
CA ILE A 9 1.85 15.35 -2.47
C ILE A 9 2.67 14.38 -1.60
N LEU A 10 3.93 14.12 -1.97
CA LEU A 10 4.84 13.26 -1.22
C LEU A 10 5.16 13.83 0.16
N GLU A 11 5.44 15.13 0.24
CA GLU A 11 5.67 15.82 1.52
C GLU A 11 4.47 15.68 2.45
N ASN A 12 3.25 15.83 1.94
CA ASN A 12 2.03 15.58 2.72
C ASN A 12 1.90 14.12 3.13
N CYS A 13 2.18 13.16 2.23
CA CYS A 13 2.18 11.74 2.57
C CYS A 13 3.16 11.45 3.71
N TYR A 14 4.40 11.94 3.60
CA TYR A 14 5.42 11.75 4.64
C TYR A 14 4.97 12.36 5.95
N LYS A 15 4.47 13.60 5.93
CA LYS A 15 3.92 14.25 7.11
C LYS A 15 2.87 13.36 7.76
N TYR A 16 1.77 13.04 7.08
CA TYR A 16 0.69 12.25 7.69
C TYR A 16 1.14 10.86 8.16
N GLY A 17 2.02 10.19 7.39
CA GLY A 17 2.55 8.89 7.78
C GLY A 17 3.42 8.94 9.04
N GLU A 18 4.25 9.97 9.22
CA GLU A 18 5.01 10.16 10.47
C GLU A 18 4.08 10.38 11.67
N TRP A 19 2.97 11.12 11.51
CA TRP A 19 1.96 11.28 12.57
C TRP A 19 1.31 9.94 12.95
N ILE A 20 0.99 9.11 11.95
CA ILE A 20 0.45 7.76 12.17
C ILE A 20 1.46 6.87 12.90
N VAL A 21 2.75 6.94 12.54
CA VAL A 21 3.82 6.20 13.23
C VAL A 21 3.89 6.63 14.69
N VAL A 22 3.91 7.94 14.98
CA VAL A 22 3.91 8.46 16.38
C VAL A 22 2.71 7.93 17.18
N PHE A 23 1.53 7.87 16.57
CA PHE A 23 0.37 7.24 17.21
C PHE A 23 0.59 5.75 17.49
N CYS A 24 1.14 5.00 16.53
CA CYS A 24 1.50 3.59 16.74
C CYS A 24 2.51 3.42 17.88
N GLU A 25 3.44 4.35 18.08
CA GLU A 25 4.38 4.31 19.21
C GLU A 25 3.68 4.41 20.56
N SER A 26 2.65 5.25 20.64
CA SER A 26 1.83 5.39 21.86
C SER A 26 1.08 4.09 22.21
N CYS A 27 0.86 3.22 21.22
CA CYS A 27 0.23 1.91 21.37
C CYS A 27 1.22 0.80 21.76
N LYS A 28 2.55 1.03 21.76
CA LYS A 28 3.58 -0.01 22.02
C LYS A 28 3.50 -0.64 23.42
N HIS A 29 2.93 0.07 24.38
CA HIS A 29 2.73 -0.42 25.75
C HIS A 29 1.28 -0.87 26.04
N ALA A 30 0.44 -0.91 25.00
CA ALA A 30 -0.93 -1.38 25.11
C ALA A 30 -1.00 -2.92 25.13
N ASP A 31 -2.23 -3.44 25.15
CA ASP A 31 -2.50 -4.87 24.99
C ASP A 31 -1.81 -5.42 23.72
N GLN A 32 -1.42 -6.70 23.77
CA GLN A 32 -0.68 -7.37 22.70
C GLN A 32 -1.35 -7.21 21.33
N GLU A 33 -2.68 -7.28 21.28
CA GLU A 33 -3.43 -7.17 20.04
C GLU A 33 -3.26 -5.80 19.35
N LEU A 34 -3.19 -4.72 20.15
CA LEU A 34 -2.99 -3.36 19.65
C LEU A 34 -1.54 -3.13 19.22
N ALA A 35 -0.59 -3.68 20.00
CA ALA A 35 0.83 -3.60 19.67
C ALA A 35 1.17 -4.32 18.35
N GLU A 36 0.54 -5.46 18.07
CA GLU A 36 0.71 -6.18 16.80
C GLU A 36 0.17 -5.39 15.60
N ARG A 37 -0.98 -4.74 15.74
CA ARG A 37 -1.56 -3.86 14.71
C ARG A 37 -0.71 -2.63 14.45
N ALA A 38 -0.28 -1.96 15.52
CA ALA A 38 0.63 -0.81 15.42
C ALA A 38 1.91 -1.19 14.67
N ARG A 39 2.51 -2.35 15.00
CA ARG A 39 3.69 -2.85 14.29
C ARG A 39 3.40 -3.18 12.82
N LYS A 40 2.21 -3.69 12.48
CA LYS A 40 1.81 -3.92 11.09
C LYS A 40 1.73 -2.60 10.32
N VAL A 41 1.10 -1.57 10.89
CA VAL A 41 1.05 -0.22 10.30
C VAL A 41 2.46 0.32 10.05
N GLU A 42 3.35 0.28 11.05
CA GLU A 42 4.75 0.71 10.92
C GLU A 42 5.46 -0.03 9.77
N SER A 43 5.30 -1.35 9.70
CA SER A 43 5.95 -2.18 8.68
C SER A 43 5.46 -1.88 7.26
N VAL A 44 4.15 -1.70 7.09
CA VAL A 44 3.54 -1.36 5.79
C VAL A 44 3.97 0.06 5.38
N TRP A 45 3.93 1.01 6.31
CA TRP A 45 4.32 2.39 6.06
C TRP A 45 5.78 2.51 5.58
N ILE A 46 6.73 1.85 6.24
CA ILE A 46 8.14 1.88 5.84
C ILE A 46 8.31 1.43 4.39
N ARG A 47 7.67 0.32 4.01
CA ARG A 47 7.76 -0.20 2.63
C ARG A 47 7.19 0.78 1.61
N MET A 48 6.02 1.36 1.90
CA MET A 48 5.37 2.32 1.02
C MET A 48 6.19 3.61 0.87
N LYS A 49 6.78 4.09 1.97
CA LYS A 49 7.69 5.25 1.97
C LYS A 49 8.89 5.01 1.05
N GLU A 50 9.55 3.86 1.18
CA GLU A 50 10.69 3.50 0.32
C GLU A 50 10.28 3.39 -1.15
N GLN A 51 9.13 2.78 -1.46
CA GLN A 51 8.60 2.67 -2.81
C GLN A 51 8.29 4.05 -3.42
N ALA A 52 7.62 4.92 -2.67
CA ALA A 52 7.29 6.27 -3.12
C ALA A 52 8.54 7.13 -3.36
N GLN A 53 9.51 7.08 -2.45
CA GLN A 53 10.81 7.74 -2.61
C GLN A 53 11.60 7.23 -3.81
N PHE A 54 11.58 5.92 -4.05
CA PHE A 54 12.21 5.36 -5.24
C PHE A 54 11.56 5.90 -6.52
N MET A 55 10.23 5.87 -6.57
CA MET A 55 9.47 6.33 -7.74
C MET A 55 9.63 7.83 -8.01
N GLU A 56 9.77 8.65 -6.96
CA GLU A 56 10.15 10.07 -7.10
C GLU A 56 11.49 10.24 -7.84
N ARG A 57 12.52 9.44 -7.50
CA ARG A 57 13.84 9.53 -8.12
C ARG A 57 13.85 9.17 -9.60
N ILE A 58 12.99 8.24 -10.01
CA ILE A 58 12.91 7.77 -11.40
C ILE A 58 11.79 8.44 -12.21
N GLU A 59 10.95 9.28 -11.58
CA GLU A 59 9.90 10.05 -12.25
C GLU A 59 10.39 10.78 -13.52
N PRO A 60 11.56 11.44 -13.54
CA PRO A 60 12.00 12.20 -14.71
C PRO A 60 12.19 11.35 -15.98
N VAL A 61 12.46 10.06 -15.82
CA VAL A 61 12.68 9.10 -16.92
C VAL A 61 11.46 8.22 -17.21
N MET A 62 10.37 8.37 -16.45
CA MET A 62 9.11 7.69 -16.71
C MET A 62 8.41 8.24 -17.95
N LYS A 63 7.73 7.34 -18.68
CA LYS A 63 6.83 7.74 -19.77
C LYS A 63 5.67 8.60 -19.22
N PRO A 64 5.13 9.55 -19.99
CA PRO A 64 4.08 10.46 -19.53
C PRO A 64 2.86 9.78 -18.90
N GLU A 65 2.42 8.66 -19.45
CA GLU A 65 1.27 7.88 -18.99
C GLU A 65 1.52 7.30 -17.58
N LEU A 66 2.75 6.84 -17.36
CA LEU A 66 3.15 6.22 -16.10
C LEU A 66 3.38 7.25 -15.00
N ARG A 67 3.90 8.43 -15.36
CA ARG A 67 3.96 9.56 -14.44
C ARG A 67 2.58 10.00 -13.98
N TYR A 68 1.62 9.99 -14.90
CA TYR A 68 0.23 10.32 -14.59
C TYR A 68 -0.35 9.30 -13.61
N ASP A 69 -0.25 8.01 -13.90
CA ASP A 69 -0.74 6.94 -13.02
C ASP A 69 -0.05 6.95 -11.65
N PHE A 70 1.27 7.17 -11.60
CA PHE A 70 2.02 7.33 -10.36
C PHE A 70 1.49 8.50 -9.53
N LYS A 71 1.27 9.65 -10.16
CA LYS A 71 0.74 10.84 -9.49
C LYS A 71 -0.67 10.61 -8.95
N GLU A 72 -1.57 9.99 -9.72
CA GLU A 72 -2.92 9.69 -9.23
C GLU A 72 -2.89 8.69 -8.07
N SER A 73 -2.01 7.68 -8.13
CA SER A 73 -1.80 6.77 -7.01
C SER A 73 -1.33 7.51 -5.74
N LEU A 74 -0.38 8.44 -5.85
CA LEU A 74 0.07 9.26 -4.71
C LEU A 74 -1.03 10.13 -4.11
N LYS A 75 -1.94 10.68 -4.94
CA LYS A 75 -3.10 11.43 -4.42
C LYS A 75 -4.06 10.54 -3.63
N VAL A 76 -4.24 9.29 -4.04
CA VAL A 76 -5.05 8.33 -3.29
C VAL A 76 -4.39 8.05 -1.94
N LEU A 77 -3.07 7.84 -1.92
CA LEU A 77 -2.31 7.66 -0.69
C LEU A 77 -2.45 8.85 0.26
N GLU A 78 -2.22 10.07 -0.25
CA GLU A 78 -2.34 11.30 0.52
C GLU A 78 -3.71 11.42 1.18
N ARG A 79 -4.79 11.15 0.43
CA ARG A 79 -6.15 11.18 0.97
C ARG A 79 -6.37 10.14 2.07
N LYS A 80 -5.96 8.88 1.85
CA LYS A 80 -6.07 7.81 2.85
C LYS A 80 -5.33 8.16 4.14
N LEU A 81 -4.08 8.66 4.02
CA LEU A 81 -3.28 9.09 5.17
C LEU A 81 -3.88 10.30 5.89
N SER A 82 -4.46 11.25 5.15
CA SER A 82 -5.14 12.42 5.72
C SER A 82 -6.37 12.02 6.54
N VAL A 83 -7.20 11.10 6.01
CA VAL A 83 -8.36 10.54 6.72
C VAL A 83 -7.93 9.79 7.97
N ALA A 84 -6.94 8.90 7.85
CA ALA A 84 -6.34 8.19 8.98
C ALA A 84 -5.87 9.14 10.09
N ASN A 85 -5.15 10.21 9.72
CA ASN A 85 -4.70 11.21 10.66
C ASN A 85 -5.87 11.95 11.33
N ALA A 86 -6.94 12.27 10.60
CA ALA A 86 -8.15 12.87 11.17
C ALA A 86 -8.84 11.93 12.19
N ASN A 87 -8.94 10.64 11.89
CA ASN A 87 -9.49 9.63 12.79
C ASN A 87 -8.67 9.52 14.08
N ILE A 88 -7.34 9.47 13.97
CA ILE A 88 -6.42 9.49 15.13
C ILE A 88 -6.63 10.75 15.98
N GLN A 89 -6.72 11.92 15.36
CA GLN A 89 -6.94 13.18 16.08
C GLN A 89 -8.28 13.17 16.83
N ALA A 90 -9.34 12.60 16.25
CA ALA A 90 -10.62 12.45 16.91
C ALA A 90 -10.54 11.55 18.15
N VAL A 91 -9.81 10.44 18.07
CA VAL A 91 -9.55 9.54 19.21
C VAL A 91 -8.80 10.27 20.33
N GLN A 92 -7.77 11.04 20.00
CA GLN A 92 -6.97 11.80 20.97
C GLN A 92 -7.76 12.93 21.65
N GLN A 93 -8.63 13.64 20.92
CA GLN A 93 -9.45 14.73 21.47
C GLN A 93 -10.51 14.23 22.46
N HIS A 94 -11.04 13.02 22.25
CA HIS A 94 -12.02 12.41 23.14
C HIS A 94 -11.45 12.08 24.54
N GLU A 95 -10.12 12.05 24.69
CA GLU A 95 -9.41 11.83 25.95
C GLU A 95 -9.39 13.09 26.85
N ILE A 96 -9.38 14.28 26.26
CA ILE A 96 -9.29 15.57 26.99
C ILE A 96 -10.63 15.96 27.63
N ALA A 97 -11.76 15.56 27.02
CA ALA A 97 -13.11 15.93 27.48
C ALA A 97 -13.57 15.20 28.76
N LEU A 98 -12.89 14.12 29.18
CA LEU A 98 -13.32 13.23 30.28
C LEU A 98 -12.64 13.54 31.64
N GLY A 99 -12.36 14.82 31.91
CA GLY A 99 -11.62 15.29 33.09
C GLY A 99 -12.12 14.81 34.49
N PRO A 100 -11.30 14.99 35.55
CA PRO A 100 -11.38 14.21 36.79
C PRO A 100 -12.45 14.72 37.76
N GLY A 101 -13.67 14.19 37.68
CA GLY A 101 -14.75 14.48 38.64
C GLY A 101 -15.49 13.22 39.13
N GLY A 102 -15.50 12.95 40.45
CA GLY A 102 -16.47 12.05 41.11
C GLY A 102 -16.00 10.67 41.62
N LYS A 103 -15.10 10.63 42.62
CA LYS A 103 -14.34 9.49 43.21
C LYS A 103 -15.03 8.18 43.67
N LYS A 104 -16.18 7.73 43.13
CA LYS A 104 -16.68 6.34 43.36
C LYS A 104 -17.43 5.68 42.18
N LYS A 105 -18.03 6.45 41.26
CA LYS A 105 -18.49 5.93 39.94
C LYS A 105 -17.39 5.92 38.87
N ILE A 106 -16.26 6.58 39.15
CA ILE A 106 -15.10 6.66 38.27
C ILE A 106 -14.51 5.30 37.94
N PHE A 107 -14.43 4.33 38.85
CA PHE A 107 -13.68 3.10 38.56
C PHE A 107 -14.32 2.24 37.46
N GLN A 108 -15.64 2.11 37.47
CA GLN A 108 -16.35 1.44 36.39
C GLN A 108 -16.30 2.31 35.13
N PHE A 109 -16.65 3.60 35.23
CA PHE A 109 -16.65 4.52 34.09
C PHE A 109 -15.29 4.63 33.39
N GLN A 110 -14.19 4.68 34.13
CA GLN A 110 -12.81 4.70 33.65
C GLN A 110 -12.43 3.37 32.98
N ARG A 111 -12.95 2.23 33.45
CA ARG A 111 -12.78 0.93 32.78
C ARG A 111 -13.56 0.86 31.47
N TRP A 112 -14.79 1.39 31.44
CA TRP A 112 -15.59 1.49 30.21
C TRP A 112 -14.97 2.48 29.21
N ALA A 113 -14.50 3.63 29.67
CA ALA A 113 -13.78 4.60 28.86
C ALA A 113 -12.47 4.02 28.29
N ARG A 114 -11.72 3.26 29.09
CA ARG A 114 -10.53 2.53 28.62
C ARG A 114 -10.85 1.43 27.61
N LYS A 115 -11.95 0.70 27.81
CA LYS A 115 -12.42 -0.31 26.85
C LYS A 115 -12.92 0.31 25.55
N GLY A 116 -13.63 1.43 25.64
CA GLY A 116 -14.08 2.20 24.47
C GLY A 116 -12.90 2.78 23.70
N LYS A 117 -11.92 3.38 24.41
CA LYS A 117 -10.65 3.85 23.82
C LYS A 117 -9.93 2.71 23.11
N PHE A 118 -9.75 1.57 23.77
CA PHE A 118 -9.12 0.40 23.16
C PHE A 118 -9.85 -0.08 21.90
N ALA A 119 -11.18 -0.16 21.93
CA ALA A 119 -11.98 -0.58 20.79
C ALA A 119 -11.84 0.39 19.61
N TRP A 120 -11.85 1.71 19.87
CA TRP A 120 -11.66 2.72 18.83
C TRP A 120 -10.23 2.79 18.29
N GLU A 121 -9.21 2.67 19.13
CA GLU A 121 -7.81 2.60 18.68
C GLU A 121 -7.61 1.38 17.78
N LYS A 122 -8.19 0.23 18.16
CA LYS A 122 -8.16 -0.98 17.36
C LYS A 122 -8.86 -0.80 16.01
N GLU A 123 -10.08 -0.28 16.00
CA GLU A 123 -10.85 -0.01 14.78
C GLU A 123 -10.10 0.95 13.85
N THR A 124 -9.54 2.03 14.42
CA THR A 124 -8.71 3.00 13.69
C THR A 124 -7.48 2.33 13.07
N LEU A 125 -6.76 1.49 13.82
CA LEU A 125 -5.60 0.77 13.27
C LEU A 125 -6.01 -0.24 12.19
N ASP A 126 -7.13 -0.95 12.35
CA ASP A 126 -7.63 -1.91 11.35
C ASP A 126 -8.04 -1.21 10.04
N GLU A 127 -8.66 -0.03 10.13
CA GLU A 127 -8.94 0.82 8.96
C GLU A 127 -7.65 1.28 8.27
N ILE A 128 -6.68 1.80 9.03
CA ILE A 128 -5.38 2.22 8.50
C ILE A 128 -4.69 1.06 7.79
N ILE A 129 -4.63 -0.12 8.42
CA ILE A 129 -4.03 -1.32 7.84
C ILE A 129 -4.70 -1.65 6.50
N THR A 130 -6.04 -1.68 6.48
CA THR A 130 -6.81 -2.01 5.28
C THR A 130 -6.52 -1.02 4.16
N ASP A 131 -6.50 0.27 4.48
CA ASP A 131 -6.29 1.32 3.50
C ASP A 131 -4.89 1.30 2.90
N LEU A 132 -3.87 1.10 3.74
CA LEU A 132 -2.47 1.02 3.32
C LEU A 132 -2.18 -0.26 2.53
N ASP A 133 -2.73 -1.40 2.95
CA ASP A 133 -2.61 -2.67 2.22
C ASP A 133 -3.28 -2.56 0.83
N ASP A 134 -4.51 -2.02 0.74
CA ASP A 134 -5.22 -1.82 -0.55
C ASP A 134 -4.46 -0.87 -1.48
N TRP A 135 -3.85 0.19 -0.95
CA TRP A 135 -3.02 1.07 -1.76
C TRP A 135 -1.78 0.36 -2.27
N ARG A 136 -1.05 -0.36 -1.41
CA ARG A 136 0.17 -1.10 -1.78
C ARG A 136 -0.14 -2.15 -2.85
N ASP A 137 -1.23 -2.89 -2.70
CA ASP A 137 -1.59 -3.96 -3.62
C ASP A 137 -1.94 -3.42 -5.02
N ARG A 138 -2.46 -2.19 -5.09
CA ARG A 138 -2.67 -1.47 -6.37
C ARG A 138 -1.41 -0.82 -6.91
N PHE A 139 -0.50 -0.42 -6.02
CA PHE A 139 0.74 0.23 -6.34
C PHE A 139 1.92 -0.76 -6.30
N ASP A 140 2.02 -1.59 -7.33
CA ASP A 140 3.17 -2.48 -7.52
C ASP A 140 4.19 -1.84 -8.50
N PRO A 141 5.31 -1.27 -8.05
CA PRO A 141 6.32 -0.73 -8.96
C PRO A 141 7.17 -1.83 -9.64
N THR A 142 7.03 -3.10 -9.25
CA THR A 142 7.85 -4.20 -9.77
C THR A 142 7.63 -4.44 -11.26
N TRP A 143 6.39 -4.32 -11.74
CA TRP A 143 6.11 -4.45 -13.17
C TRP A 143 6.83 -3.33 -13.97
N TYR A 144 6.84 -2.11 -13.44
CA TYR A 144 7.52 -0.98 -14.08
C TYR A 144 9.03 -1.20 -14.11
N LEU A 145 9.59 -1.62 -12.97
CA LEU A 145 11.01 -1.95 -12.86
C LEU A 145 11.42 -3.07 -13.80
N THR A 146 10.54 -4.06 -14.00
CA THR A 146 10.76 -5.14 -14.96
C THR A 146 10.76 -4.61 -16.40
N MET A 147 9.86 -3.69 -16.74
CA MET A 147 9.84 -3.03 -18.06
C MET A 147 11.04 -2.10 -18.27
N LEU A 148 11.50 -1.40 -17.23
CA LEU A 148 12.68 -0.54 -17.30
C LEU A 148 13.98 -1.36 -17.42
N ASN A 149 14.04 -2.51 -16.74
CA ASN A 149 15.14 -3.47 -16.79
C ASN A 149 15.01 -4.47 -17.94
N ALA A 150 14.01 -4.34 -18.82
CA ALA A 150 13.85 -5.20 -19.99
C ALA A 150 15.13 -5.11 -20.83
N ASN A 151 15.97 -6.13 -20.64
CA ASN A 151 17.22 -6.28 -21.34
C ASN A 151 16.85 -6.67 -22.77
N PRO A 152 17.42 -6.03 -23.81
CA PRO A 152 17.20 -6.44 -25.20
C PRO A 152 17.42 -7.94 -25.45
N LYS A 153 18.26 -8.60 -24.63
CA LYS A 153 18.44 -10.05 -24.65
C LYS A 153 17.24 -10.84 -24.12
N ILE A 154 16.54 -10.35 -23.10
CA ILE A 154 15.31 -10.99 -22.59
C ILE A 154 14.22 -10.92 -23.66
N ASP A 155 14.05 -9.76 -24.30
CA ASP A 155 13.09 -9.59 -25.38
C ASP A 155 13.40 -10.50 -26.58
N GLU A 156 14.69 -10.65 -26.92
CA GLU A 156 15.14 -11.53 -27.99
C GLU A 156 14.92 -13.03 -27.67
N GLU A 157 15.19 -13.46 -26.43
CA GLU A 157 14.92 -14.85 -26.01
C GLU A 157 13.41 -15.14 -25.90
N LEU A 158 12.59 -14.18 -25.44
CA LEU A 158 11.14 -14.30 -25.45
C LEU A 158 10.58 -14.42 -26.89
N ARG A 159 11.14 -13.65 -27.83
CA ARG A 159 10.79 -13.75 -29.25
C ARG A 159 11.14 -15.12 -29.83
N LYS A 160 12.32 -15.66 -29.51
CA LYS A 160 12.73 -17.02 -29.93
C LYS A 160 11.82 -18.09 -29.32
N ALA A 161 11.49 -18.00 -28.04
CA ALA A 161 10.59 -18.92 -27.36
C ALA A 161 9.19 -18.92 -27.98
N GLY A 162 8.64 -17.75 -28.31
CA GLY A 162 7.36 -17.63 -29.01
C GLY A 162 7.36 -18.23 -30.43
N LEU A 163 8.46 -18.07 -31.17
CA LEU A 163 8.64 -18.68 -32.49
C LEU A 163 8.76 -20.21 -32.40
N GLN A 164 9.47 -20.72 -31.40
CA GLN A 164 9.61 -22.16 -31.15
C GLN A 164 8.27 -22.80 -30.76
N ALA A 165 7.51 -22.15 -29.87
CA ALA A 165 6.17 -22.61 -29.50
C ALA A 165 5.21 -22.62 -30.71
N SER A 166 5.31 -21.61 -31.57
CA SER A 166 4.54 -21.54 -32.82
C SER A 166 4.92 -22.65 -33.81
N HIS A 167 6.23 -22.93 -33.96
CA HIS A 167 6.72 -24.03 -34.77
C HIS A 167 6.26 -25.40 -34.24
N GLN A 168 6.34 -25.63 -32.93
CA GLN A 168 5.88 -26.87 -32.30
C GLN A 168 4.37 -27.06 -32.46
N ALA A 169 3.58 -26.00 -32.29
CA ALA A 169 2.13 -26.02 -32.50
C ALA A 169 1.77 -26.31 -33.97
N HIS A 170 2.52 -25.76 -34.92
CA HIS A 170 2.32 -26.03 -36.35
C HIS A 170 2.66 -27.47 -36.71
N HIS A 171 3.75 -28.02 -36.14
CA HIS A 171 4.17 -29.41 -36.33
C HIS A 171 3.19 -30.42 -35.72
N ALA A 172 2.64 -30.12 -34.54
CA ALA A 172 1.62 -30.95 -33.90
C ALA A 172 0.32 -30.99 -34.73
N ARG A 173 -0.11 -29.85 -35.29
CA ARG A 173 -1.31 -29.76 -36.14
C ARG A 173 -1.17 -30.50 -37.48
N SER A 174 0.01 -30.45 -38.11
CA SER A 174 0.25 -31.20 -39.35
C SER A 174 0.39 -32.71 -39.09
N ALA A 175 0.94 -33.11 -37.94
CA ALA A 175 0.98 -34.52 -37.54
C ALA A 175 -0.42 -35.11 -37.30
N SER A 176 -1.32 -34.37 -36.64
CA SER A 176 -2.72 -34.82 -36.45
C SER A 176 -3.50 -34.95 -37.78
N ARG A 177 -3.29 -34.06 -38.76
CA ARG A 177 -3.96 -34.16 -40.08
C ARG A 177 -3.42 -35.30 -40.94
N GLY A 178 -2.13 -35.62 -40.81
CA GLY A 178 -1.51 -36.72 -41.55
C GLY A 178 -1.93 -38.11 -41.06
N LEU A 179 -2.39 -38.22 -39.81
CA LEU A 179 -2.94 -39.45 -39.25
C LEU A 179 -4.38 -39.70 -39.71
N ASP A 180 -5.21 -38.65 -39.82
CA ASP A 180 -6.59 -38.74 -40.33
C ASP A 180 -6.68 -39.11 -41.83
N SER A 181 -5.59 -38.96 -42.59
CA SER A 181 -5.55 -39.21 -44.04
C SER A 181 -5.05 -40.61 -44.41
N ARG A 182 -4.76 -41.48 -43.42
CA ARG A 182 -4.20 -42.82 -43.64
C ARG A 182 -5.17 -43.98 -43.40
N ASP A 183 -6.40 -43.68 -42.95
CA ASP A 183 -7.45 -44.68 -42.69
C ASP A 183 -8.65 -44.59 -43.66
N GLY A 184 -8.42 -44.07 -44.88
CA GLY A 184 -9.42 -43.98 -45.96
C GLY A 184 -9.17 -44.96 -47.10
#